data_AF-A0A2A5HWT2-F1
#
_entry.id   AF-A0A2A5HWT2-F1
#
_cell.length_a   1.000
_cell.length_b   1.000
_cell.length_c   1.000
_cell.angle_alpha   90.00
_cell.angle_beta   90.00
_cell.angle_gamma   90.00
#
_symmetry.space_group_name_H-M   'P 1'
#
loop_
_entity.id
_entity.type
_entity.pdbx_description
1 polymer ?
#
loop_
_entity_poly.entity_id
_entity_poly.type
_entity_poly.pdbx_seq_one_letter_code
_entity_poly.pdbx_strand_id
1 'polypeptide(L)'
;MYKIFADLNCPFCFVQQTRLESLGLLNKGAIEWHYVEHAPDQISSSNTSEQLAQLQDEYHVICQRAKDVNVKFPGFCVNSRLAILSLISVSIEYPKKASQYRELLYTAYWQNALDISDPQLLSELLHRIGIDTYCYSEKAERIQSESQRQWINNISGQRIPAVLSNKSKVLLGLQHIKNIQEFFQGHDFESTIIDQTCKAFQKKTIALISSNAEFMALKERYTTVNIFNFTSVEELNKRAVAEELSAVVVDITGYPENPDINNLQQLRHLPIFSRDLPIIAIDKTPCTTNEIIAFSFGASDYLSSPVNVRILEVRLKYHIKAYQSQLLLSQYAYIDSLTGLYNKRILNQKLDEEWQRSYRNKTQLSIIVIDIDHFKNYNDQYGHCLGDLCLKRVAKTINKQLCRPADFTARFGGEEFVVVAPSTGSTGIALLAEKIRSAIENAGIPHNDSPTETVVTVSLGTSSTIPHGDIPSIKLFEHADSALYQSKKNGRNQTSVDNLPTPIIHARSAAM
;
A
#
# COMPACT_ATOMS: atom_id res chain seq x y z
N MET A 1 24.46 -25.39 5.78
CA MET A 1 24.02 -24.93 4.45
C MET A 1 22.79 -24.06 4.65
N TYR A 2 22.68 -23.01 3.85
CA TYR A 2 21.61 -22.04 3.87
C TYR A 2 21.10 -21.92 2.46
N LYS A 3 19.78 -21.99 2.26
CA LYS A 3 19.16 -21.76 0.96
C LYS A 3 18.62 -20.35 0.93
N ILE A 4 19.02 -19.56 -0.06
CA ILE A 4 18.53 -18.19 -0.25
C ILE A 4 17.66 -18.17 -1.50
N PHE A 5 16.40 -17.78 -1.34
CA PHE A 5 15.50 -17.51 -2.45
C PHE A 5 15.55 -16.03 -2.80
N ALA A 6 15.95 -15.71 -4.03
CA ALA A 6 16.23 -14.35 -4.46
C ALA A 6 15.54 -14.04 -5.79
N ASP A 7 14.85 -12.90 -5.83
CA ASP A 7 14.34 -12.29 -7.05
C ASP A 7 15.17 -11.03 -7.36
N LEU A 8 15.59 -10.86 -8.61
CA LEU A 8 16.32 -9.68 -9.07
C LEU A 8 15.42 -8.42 -9.07
N ASN A 9 14.11 -8.61 -9.25
CA ASN A 9 13.08 -7.56 -9.24
C ASN A 9 12.54 -7.24 -7.85
N CYS A 10 13.07 -7.86 -6.79
CA CYS A 10 12.66 -7.56 -5.43
C CYS A 10 13.70 -6.66 -4.73
N PRO A 11 13.34 -5.44 -4.31
CA PRO A 11 14.29 -4.54 -3.67
C PRO A 11 14.67 -5.05 -2.27
N PHE A 12 13.80 -5.85 -1.62
CA PHE A 12 14.13 -6.48 -0.35
C PHE A 12 15.22 -7.55 -0.50
N CYS A 13 15.24 -8.29 -1.62
CA CYS A 13 16.31 -9.25 -1.93
C CYS A 13 17.64 -8.52 -2.14
N PHE A 14 17.62 -7.37 -2.82
CA PHE A 14 18.82 -6.53 -2.99
C PHE A 14 19.40 -6.05 -1.65
N VAL A 15 18.55 -5.50 -0.77
CA VAL A 15 18.98 -5.04 0.56
C VAL A 15 19.51 -6.20 1.41
N GLN A 16 18.82 -7.34 1.38
CA GLN A 16 19.25 -8.54 2.12
C GLN A 16 20.61 -9.01 1.62
N GLN A 17 20.84 -9.07 0.30
CA GLN A 17 22.16 -9.38 -0.26
C GLN A 17 23.23 -8.39 0.23
N THR A 18 22.97 -7.09 0.11
CA THR A 18 23.94 -6.05 0.50
C THR A 18 24.34 -6.18 1.98
N ARG A 19 23.39 -6.48 2.85
CA ARG A 19 23.65 -6.73 4.27
C ARG A 19 24.42 -8.02 4.51
N LEU A 20 24.13 -9.10 3.78
CA LEU A 20 24.90 -10.35 3.89
C LEU A 20 26.35 -10.17 3.45
N GLU A 21 26.56 -9.35 2.42
CA GLU A 21 27.88 -9.01 1.89
C GLU A 21 28.68 -8.15 2.86
N SER A 22 28.10 -7.07 3.38
CA SER A 22 28.75 -6.20 4.37
C SER A 22 29.14 -6.93 5.65
N LEU A 23 28.39 -7.99 5.99
CA LEU A 23 28.67 -8.88 7.12
C LEU A 23 29.68 -10.01 6.80
N GLY A 24 30.16 -10.11 5.55
CA GLY A 24 31.05 -11.17 5.12
C GLY A 24 30.44 -12.58 5.22
N LEU A 25 29.11 -12.69 5.17
CA LEU A 25 28.39 -13.96 5.34
C LEU A 25 28.29 -14.75 4.03
N LEU A 26 28.45 -14.08 2.88
CA LEU A 26 28.37 -14.71 1.57
C LEU A 26 29.53 -15.69 1.28
N ASN A 27 30.68 -15.48 1.92
CA ASN A 27 31.90 -16.25 1.68
C ASN A 27 32.11 -17.40 2.69
N LYS A 28 31.24 -17.57 3.70
CA LYS A 28 31.40 -18.56 4.78
C LYS A 28 31.02 -20.01 4.40
N GLY A 29 30.88 -20.30 3.10
CA GLY A 29 31.04 -21.67 2.58
C GLY A 29 29.83 -22.61 2.62
N ALA A 30 28.60 -22.10 2.79
CA ALA A 30 27.43 -22.98 2.71
C ALA A 30 26.15 -22.25 2.28
N ILE A 31 26.18 -21.36 1.28
CA ILE A 31 24.99 -20.72 0.73
C ILE A 31 24.67 -21.33 -0.64
N GLU A 32 23.44 -21.81 -0.78
CA GLU A 32 22.85 -22.26 -2.03
C GLU A 32 21.85 -21.18 -2.50
N TRP A 33 22.08 -20.63 -3.69
CA TRP A 33 21.23 -19.60 -4.27
C TRP A 33 20.15 -20.22 -5.15
N HIS A 34 18.91 -19.84 -4.92
CA HIS A 34 17.74 -20.23 -5.69
C HIS A 34 17.09 -18.96 -6.26
N TYR A 35 17.23 -18.75 -7.57
CA TYR A 35 16.65 -17.58 -8.22
C TYR A 35 15.20 -17.85 -8.62
N VAL A 36 14.33 -16.92 -8.28
CA VAL A 36 12.88 -17.02 -8.46
C VAL A 36 12.31 -15.76 -9.08
N GLU A 37 11.15 -15.90 -9.70
CA GLU A 37 10.39 -14.78 -10.27
C GLU A 37 9.11 -14.58 -9.46
N HIS A 38 8.93 -13.39 -8.88
CA HIS A 38 7.68 -13.03 -8.22
C HIS A 38 6.54 -12.94 -9.24
N ALA A 39 6.78 -12.35 -10.41
CA ALA A 39 5.79 -12.16 -11.47
C ALA A 39 6.34 -12.67 -12.83
N PRO A 40 6.23 -13.98 -13.12
CA PRO A 40 6.86 -14.58 -14.30
C PRO A 40 6.28 -14.11 -15.65
N ASP A 41 5.07 -13.56 -15.67
CA ASP A 41 4.38 -13.09 -16.89
C ASP A 41 4.59 -11.59 -17.18
N GLN A 42 5.61 -10.96 -16.58
CA GLN A 42 5.85 -9.52 -16.71
C GLN A 42 6.43 -9.15 -18.08
N ILE A 43 5.89 -8.12 -18.74
CA ILE A 43 6.38 -7.60 -20.02
C ILE A 43 7.08 -6.25 -19.77
N SER A 44 8.38 -6.15 -20.09
CA SER A 44 9.19 -4.94 -19.84
C SER A 44 8.65 -3.67 -20.52
N SER A 45 8.04 -3.80 -21.70
CA SER A 45 7.55 -2.67 -22.51
C SER A 45 6.16 -2.14 -22.10
N SER A 46 5.51 -2.75 -21.11
CA SER A 46 4.15 -2.38 -20.70
C SER A 46 3.93 -2.63 -19.20
N ASN A 47 4.67 -1.90 -18.35
CA ASN A 47 4.40 -1.94 -16.91
C ASN A 47 3.01 -1.37 -16.63
N THR A 48 2.19 -2.16 -15.96
CA THR A 48 0.90 -1.66 -15.50
C THR A 48 1.13 -0.67 -14.36
N SER A 49 0.23 0.31 -14.22
CA SER A 49 0.26 1.24 -13.08
C SER A 49 0.24 0.52 -11.73
N GLU A 50 -0.35 -0.67 -11.67
CA GLU A 50 -0.35 -1.58 -10.52
C GLU A 50 1.07 -2.05 -10.13
N GLN A 51 1.85 -2.50 -11.12
CA GLN A 51 3.21 -2.98 -10.91
C GLN A 51 4.14 -1.87 -10.42
N LEU A 52 3.99 -0.66 -10.99
CA LEU A 52 4.79 0.50 -10.60
C LEU A 52 4.43 1.02 -9.20
N ALA A 53 3.13 1.06 -8.86
CA ALA A 53 2.66 1.46 -7.54
C ALA A 53 3.15 0.47 -6.47
N GLN A 54 3.04 -0.83 -6.73
CA GLN A 54 3.57 -1.86 -5.82
C GLN A 54 5.08 -1.68 -5.61
N LEU A 55 5.84 -1.54 -6.69
CA LEU A 55 7.28 -1.30 -6.62
C LEU A 55 7.62 -0.03 -5.81
N GLN A 56 6.82 1.02 -5.96
CA GLN A 56 7.00 2.28 -5.24
C GLN A 56 6.72 2.13 -3.74
N ASP A 57 5.71 1.36 -3.34
CA ASP A 57 5.43 1.05 -1.94
C ASP A 57 6.57 0.23 -1.31
N GLU A 58 7.06 -0.80 -2.03
CA GLU A 58 8.18 -1.62 -1.58
C GLU A 58 9.46 -0.77 -1.41
N TYR A 59 9.71 0.14 -2.33
CA TYR A 59 10.81 1.11 -2.25
C TYR A 59 10.69 2.02 -1.01
N HIS A 60 9.50 2.56 -0.71
CA HIS A 60 9.30 3.39 0.47
C HIS A 60 9.60 2.64 1.78
N VAL A 61 9.16 1.39 1.88
CA VAL A 61 9.47 0.53 3.05
C VAL A 61 10.97 0.37 3.23
N ILE A 62 11.71 0.22 2.14
CA ILE A 62 13.16 0.08 2.14
C ILE A 62 13.87 1.37 2.54
N CYS A 63 13.47 2.52 2.00
CA CYS A 63 14.05 3.81 2.42
C CYS A 63 13.90 4.07 3.92
N GLN A 64 12.83 3.56 4.53
CA GLN A 64 12.61 3.69 5.97
C GLN A 64 13.43 2.68 6.80
N ARG A 65 13.46 1.41 6.38
CA ARG A 65 13.98 0.27 7.16
C ARG A 65 15.42 -0.13 6.83
N ALA A 66 15.96 0.39 5.73
CA ALA A 66 17.29 0.06 5.23
C ALA A 66 18.07 1.30 4.80
N LYS A 67 18.12 2.29 5.69
CA LYS A 67 18.92 3.53 5.52
C LYS A 67 20.41 3.25 5.34
N ASP A 68 20.88 2.08 5.76
CA ASP A 68 22.23 1.56 5.59
C ASP A 68 22.55 1.12 4.15
N VAL A 69 21.55 0.98 3.28
CA VAL A 69 21.74 0.55 1.88
C VAL A 69 21.26 1.64 0.92
N ASN A 70 22.11 2.00 -0.03
CA ASN A 70 21.76 2.93 -1.08
C ASN A 70 20.93 2.21 -2.16
N VAL A 71 19.63 2.48 -2.18
CA VAL A 71 18.66 1.99 -3.17
C VAL A 71 18.07 3.19 -3.89
N LYS A 72 17.98 3.13 -5.22
CA LYS A 72 17.22 4.08 -6.05
C LYS A 72 15.96 3.41 -6.57
N PHE A 73 14.89 4.20 -6.71
CA PHE A 73 13.67 3.75 -7.37
C PHE A 73 13.91 3.70 -8.88
N PRO A 74 13.82 2.53 -9.54
CA PRO A 74 14.11 2.42 -10.96
C PRO A 74 13.02 3.08 -11.82
N GLY A 75 11.78 3.19 -11.32
CA GLY A 75 10.68 3.82 -12.04
C GLY A 75 10.02 2.95 -13.11
N PHE A 76 10.50 1.72 -13.27
CA PHE A 76 9.96 0.71 -14.17
C PHE A 76 10.23 -0.70 -13.62
N CYS A 77 9.44 -1.67 -14.07
CA CYS A 77 9.64 -3.09 -13.78
C CYS A 77 10.13 -3.81 -15.03
N VAL A 78 10.97 -4.81 -14.86
CA VAL A 78 11.60 -5.52 -15.99
C VAL A 78 11.20 -6.98 -16.00
N ASN A 79 11.19 -7.63 -17.16
CA ASN A 79 11.19 -9.09 -17.20
C ASN A 79 12.61 -9.59 -16.85
N SER A 80 12.81 -10.01 -15.60
CA SER A 80 14.12 -10.45 -15.11
C SER A 80 14.50 -11.88 -15.52
N ARG A 81 13.63 -12.59 -16.27
CA ARG A 81 13.84 -14.01 -16.63
C ARG A 81 15.16 -14.24 -17.34
N LEU A 82 15.47 -13.38 -18.31
CA LEU A 82 16.70 -13.48 -19.09
C LEU A 82 17.95 -13.29 -18.21
N ALA A 83 17.92 -12.27 -17.34
CA ALA A 83 18.97 -12.02 -16.36
C ALA A 83 19.14 -13.19 -15.37
N ILE A 84 18.03 -13.76 -14.89
CA ILE A 84 18.03 -14.92 -13.99
C ILE A 84 18.67 -16.14 -14.65
N LEU A 85 18.26 -16.47 -15.88
CA LEU A 85 18.79 -17.62 -16.61
C LEU A 85 20.28 -17.43 -16.94
N SER A 86 20.68 -16.21 -17.29
CA SER A 86 22.09 -15.85 -17.48
C SER A 86 22.88 -16.05 -16.18
N LEU A 87 22.36 -15.56 -15.04
CA LEU A 87 23.01 -15.70 -13.74
C LEU A 87 23.14 -17.15 -13.28
N ILE A 88 22.12 -17.98 -13.52
CA ILE A 88 22.20 -19.42 -13.24
C ILE A 88 23.27 -20.09 -14.13
N SER A 89 23.32 -19.74 -15.41
CA SER A 89 24.33 -20.29 -16.33
C SER A 89 25.76 -19.92 -15.89
N VAL A 90 25.98 -18.65 -15.51
CA VAL A 90 27.25 -18.20 -14.92
C VAL A 90 27.56 -18.93 -13.60
N SER A 91 26.54 -19.22 -12.78
CA SER A 91 26.72 -19.95 -11.52
C SER A 91 27.17 -21.39 -11.73
N ILE A 92 26.78 -22.02 -12.85
CA ILE A 92 27.17 -23.38 -13.21
C ILE A 92 28.59 -23.40 -13.81
N GLU A 93 28.86 -22.51 -14.77
CA GLU A 93 30.09 -22.55 -15.57
C GLU A 93 31.24 -21.78 -14.92
N TYR A 94 30.93 -20.68 -14.24
CA TYR A 94 31.90 -19.76 -13.64
C TYR A 94 31.53 -19.44 -12.18
N PRO A 95 31.48 -20.43 -11.28
CA PRO A 95 30.98 -20.26 -9.91
C PRO A 95 31.70 -19.17 -9.10
N LYS A 96 32.99 -18.92 -9.39
CA LYS A 96 33.77 -17.85 -8.75
C LYS A 96 33.37 -16.44 -9.20
N LYS A 97 32.79 -16.30 -10.40
CA LYS A 97 32.34 -15.03 -10.98
C LYS A 97 30.85 -14.75 -10.72
N ALA A 98 30.10 -15.75 -10.27
CA ALA A 98 28.65 -15.65 -10.06
C ALA A 98 28.24 -14.60 -9.02
N SER A 99 29.03 -14.44 -7.94
CA SER A 99 28.78 -13.39 -6.94
C SER A 99 28.94 -11.99 -7.55
N GLN A 100 30.04 -11.76 -8.27
CA GLN A 100 30.33 -10.50 -8.96
C GLN A 100 29.25 -10.17 -10.00
N TYR A 101 28.81 -11.18 -10.78
CA TYR A 101 27.76 -10.96 -11.77
C TYR A 101 26.41 -10.61 -11.13
N ARG A 102 26.04 -11.29 -10.05
CA ARG A 102 24.81 -10.99 -9.29
C ARG A 102 24.82 -9.57 -8.73
N GLU A 103 25.95 -9.13 -8.17
CA GLU A 103 26.13 -7.77 -7.68
C GLU A 103 25.94 -6.76 -8.81
N LEU A 104 26.58 -6.97 -9.96
CA LEU A 104 26.41 -6.11 -11.14
C LEU A 104 24.96 -6.00 -11.62
N LEU A 105 24.21 -7.12 -11.65
CA LEU A 105 22.78 -7.12 -12.02
C LEU A 105 21.93 -6.31 -11.03
N TYR A 106 22.13 -6.53 -9.73
CA TYR A 106 21.40 -5.79 -8.70
C TYR A 106 21.74 -4.30 -8.71
N THR A 107 23.02 -3.93 -8.85
CA THR A 107 23.46 -2.54 -8.94
C THR A 107 22.95 -1.86 -10.21
N ALA A 108 22.96 -2.55 -11.34
CA ALA A 108 22.41 -2.04 -12.60
C ALA A 108 20.94 -1.63 -12.42
N TYR A 109 20.12 -2.50 -11.82
CA TYR A 109 18.70 -2.21 -11.65
C TYR A 109 18.41 -1.27 -10.46
N TRP A 110 18.89 -1.58 -9.26
CA TRP A 110 18.50 -0.87 -8.02
C TRP A 110 19.35 0.34 -7.64
N GLN A 111 20.47 0.58 -8.31
CA GLN A 111 21.30 1.77 -8.04
C GLN A 111 21.44 2.67 -9.27
N ASN A 112 21.37 2.08 -10.46
CA ASN A 112 21.54 2.80 -11.72
C ASN A 112 20.28 2.89 -12.56
N ALA A 113 19.17 2.26 -12.14
CA ALA A 113 17.88 2.27 -12.86
C ALA A 113 18.02 1.84 -14.34
N LEU A 114 18.81 0.80 -14.60
CA LEU A 114 19.03 0.22 -15.92
C LEU A 114 18.15 -1.01 -16.14
N ASP A 115 17.72 -1.24 -17.38
CA ASP A 115 16.85 -2.35 -17.75
C ASP A 115 17.63 -3.66 -17.93
N ILE A 116 17.62 -4.50 -16.90
CA ILE A 116 18.27 -5.83 -16.92
C ILE A 116 17.55 -6.87 -17.79
N SER A 117 16.47 -6.51 -18.49
CA SER A 117 15.89 -7.34 -19.55
C SER A 117 16.53 -7.10 -20.92
N ASP A 118 17.32 -6.03 -21.07
CA ASP A 118 18.05 -5.70 -22.30
C ASP A 118 19.25 -6.66 -22.51
N PRO A 119 19.27 -7.47 -23.58
CA PRO A 119 20.38 -8.36 -23.89
C PRO A 119 21.72 -7.64 -24.08
N GLN A 120 21.73 -6.38 -24.56
CA GLN A 120 22.96 -5.61 -24.74
C GLN A 120 23.59 -5.27 -23.39
N LEU A 121 22.78 -4.77 -22.45
CA LEU A 121 23.23 -4.52 -21.08
C LEU A 121 23.77 -5.80 -20.44
N LEU A 122 23.06 -6.94 -20.57
CA LEU A 122 23.52 -8.22 -20.03
C LEU A 122 24.89 -8.63 -20.60
N SER A 123 25.09 -8.46 -21.90
CA SER A 123 26.38 -8.72 -22.55
C SER A 123 27.48 -7.80 -22.03
N GLU A 124 27.21 -6.51 -21.82
CA GLU A 124 28.17 -5.57 -21.23
C GLU A 124 28.56 -5.97 -19.80
N LEU A 125 27.59 -6.37 -18.98
CA LEU A 125 27.83 -6.80 -17.60
C LEU A 125 28.64 -8.11 -17.55
N LEU A 126 28.39 -9.06 -18.46
CA LEU A 126 29.18 -10.29 -18.60
C LEU A 126 30.62 -9.99 -19.05
N HIS A 127 30.80 -9.07 -20.00
CA HIS A 127 32.12 -8.68 -20.47
C HIS A 127 32.95 -8.02 -19.35
N ARG A 128 32.33 -7.23 -18.47
CA ARG A 128 33.01 -6.63 -17.30
C ARG A 128 33.62 -7.65 -16.34
N ILE A 129 33.07 -8.87 -16.28
CA ILE A 129 33.62 -9.98 -15.50
C ILE A 129 34.45 -10.95 -16.36
N GLY A 130 34.78 -10.57 -17.59
CA GLY A 130 35.58 -11.37 -18.53
C GLY A 130 34.89 -12.63 -19.00
N ILE A 131 33.59 -12.53 -19.35
CA ILE A 131 32.82 -13.59 -20.02
C ILE A 131 32.29 -12.99 -21.33
N ASP A 132 32.80 -13.48 -22.46
CA ASP A 132 32.52 -12.88 -23.79
C ASP A 132 31.37 -13.57 -24.53
N THR A 133 30.91 -14.73 -24.06
CA THR A 133 29.85 -15.50 -24.68
C THR A 133 28.55 -15.43 -23.87
N TYR A 134 27.48 -15.05 -24.56
CA TYR A 134 26.12 -15.06 -24.03
C TYR A 134 25.67 -16.51 -23.75
N CYS A 135 25.36 -16.82 -22.48
CA CYS A 135 25.11 -18.18 -22.04
C CYS A 135 23.68 -18.36 -21.52
N TYR A 136 22.88 -19.11 -22.27
CA TYR A 136 21.62 -19.70 -21.87
C TYR A 136 21.77 -21.22 -21.99
N SER A 137 21.34 -21.98 -20.98
CA SER A 137 21.31 -23.43 -21.04
C SER A 137 19.95 -23.99 -20.64
N GLU A 138 19.50 -25.06 -21.29
CA GLU A 138 18.32 -25.81 -20.84
C GLU A 138 18.45 -26.26 -19.37
N LYS A 139 19.69 -26.49 -18.92
CA LYS A 139 20.00 -26.83 -17.52
C LYS A 139 19.63 -25.68 -16.58
N ALA A 140 19.85 -24.42 -16.98
CA ALA A 140 19.49 -23.26 -16.19
C ALA A 140 17.96 -23.12 -16.04
N GLU A 141 17.18 -23.37 -17.10
CA GLU A 141 15.71 -23.37 -17.01
C GLU A 141 15.17 -24.43 -16.05
N ARG A 142 15.74 -25.64 -16.09
CA ARG A 142 15.34 -26.73 -15.18
C ARG A 142 15.62 -26.36 -13.73
N ILE A 143 16.79 -25.79 -13.45
CA ILE A 143 17.18 -25.32 -12.10
C ILE A 143 16.28 -24.17 -11.63
N GLN A 144 15.96 -23.22 -12.51
CA GLN A 144 15.06 -22.12 -12.19
C GLN A 144 13.64 -22.64 -11.87
N SER A 145 13.12 -23.55 -12.70
CA SER A 145 11.79 -24.16 -12.50
C SER A 145 11.71 -24.99 -11.22
N GLU A 146 12.80 -25.67 -10.85
CA GLU A 146 12.90 -26.37 -9.57
C GLU A 146 12.96 -25.39 -8.38
N SER A 147 13.77 -24.34 -8.49
CA SER A 147 13.88 -23.27 -7.48
C SER A 147 12.53 -22.60 -7.24
N GLN A 148 11.78 -22.32 -8.30
CA GLN A 148 10.42 -21.77 -8.24
C GLN A 148 9.45 -22.71 -7.51
N ARG A 149 9.49 -24.02 -7.81
CA ARG A 149 8.65 -25.02 -7.11
C ARG A 149 9.01 -25.15 -5.63
N GLN A 150 10.30 -25.19 -5.31
CA GLN A 150 10.77 -25.27 -3.92
C GLN A 150 10.35 -24.03 -3.12
N TRP A 151 10.45 -22.85 -3.72
CA TRP A 151 10.03 -21.59 -3.10
C TRP A 151 8.53 -21.57 -2.79
N ILE A 152 7.68 -21.93 -3.76
CA ILE A 152 6.23 -21.98 -3.59
C ILE A 152 5.83 -22.96 -2.47
N ASN A 153 6.45 -24.15 -2.44
CA ASN A 153 6.09 -25.21 -1.51
C ASN A 153 6.61 -24.98 -0.09
N ASN A 154 7.82 -24.41 0.07
CA ASN A 154 8.45 -24.26 1.39
C ASN A 154 8.07 -22.96 2.11
N ILE A 155 7.54 -21.96 1.40
CA ILE A 155 7.35 -20.60 1.92
C ILE A 155 5.87 -20.19 1.89
N SER A 156 4.96 -21.17 1.90
CA SER A 156 3.49 -20.98 2.01
C SER A 156 2.91 -19.93 1.04
N GLY A 157 3.51 -19.80 -0.15
CA GLY A 157 3.10 -18.80 -1.16
C GLY A 157 3.39 -17.33 -0.81
N GLN A 158 4.17 -17.04 0.24
CA GLN A 158 4.57 -15.68 0.58
C GLN A 158 5.70 -15.22 -0.36
N ARG A 159 5.45 -14.16 -1.14
CA ARG A 159 6.43 -13.56 -2.06
C ARG A 159 7.46 -12.69 -1.31
N ILE A 160 8.19 -13.29 -0.37
CA ILE A 160 9.14 -12.59 0.50
C ILE A 160 10.54 -13.20 0.36
N PRO A 161 11.60 -12.37 0.47
CA PRO A 161 12.96 -12.87 0.59
C PRO A 161 13.04 -13.85 1.74
N ALA A 162 13.68 -14.98 1.51
CA ALA A 162 13.74 -16.04 2.50
C ALA A 162 15.10 -16.71 2.52
N VAL A 163 15.59 -16.93 3.72
CA VAL A 163 16.77 -17.76 3.98
C VAL A 163 16.35 -18.94 4.84
N LEU A 164 16.53 -20.16 4.32
CA LEU A 164 16.32 -21.39 5.07
C LEU A 164 17.65 -21.87 5.61
N SER A 165 17.71 -22.23 6.89
CA SER A 165 18.84 -22.97 7.46
C SER A 165 18.61 -24.48 7.40
N ASN A 166 19.69 -25.25 7.46
CA ASN A 166 19.64 -26.71 7.60
C ASN A 166 18.86 -27.23 8.82
N LYS A 167 18.60 -26.40 9.84
CA LYS A 167 17.84 -26.78 11.04
C LYS A 167 16.36 -26.40 10.95
N SER A 168 15.84 -26.19 9.74
CA SER A 168 14.45 -25.75 9.48
C SER A 168 14.09 -24.37 10.07
N LYS A 169 15.07 -23.59 10.55
CA LYS A 169 14.85 -22.16 10.87
C LYS A 169 14.74 -21.36 9.57
N VAL A 170 13.81 -20.41 9.56
CA VAL A 170 13.54 -19.53 8.41
C VAL A 170 13.77 -18.07 8.81
N LEU A 171 14.53 -17.34 8.00
CA LEU A 171 14.65 -15.90 8.06
C LEU A 171 13.79 -15.30 6.95
N LEU A 172 12.72 -14.59 7.33
CA LEU A 172 11.74 -14.05 6.39
C LEU A 172 11.81 -12.52 6.31
N GLY A 173 11.74 -12.00 5.10
CA GLY A 173 11.59 -10.57 4.82
C GLY A 173 12.81 -9.74 5.20
N LEU A 174 12.57 -8.44 5.39
CA LEU A 174 13.61 -7.44 5.65
C LEU A 174 14.01 -7.40 7.14
N GLN A 175 15.05 -8.16 7.48
CA GLN A 175 15.53 -8.29 8.86
C GLN A 175 16.64 -7.27 9.18
N HIS A 176 16.69 -6.83 10.44
CA HIS A 176 17.77 -5.97 10.93
C HIS A 176 19.11 -6.73 10.87
N ILE A 177 20.23 -6.00 10.67
CA ILE A 177 21.59 -6.59 10.57
C ILE A 177 21.88 -7.54 11.74
N LYS A 178 21.51 -7.14 12.96
CA LYS A 178 21.65 -7.96 14.17
C LYS A 178 20.94 -9.32 14.05
N ASN A 179 19.69 -9.34 13.58
CA ASN A 179 18.91 -10.57 13.40
C ASN A 179 19.54 -11.49 12.34
N ILE A 180 20.07 -10.90 11.26
CA ILE A 180 20.80 -11.65 10.24
C ILE A 180 22.04 -12.31 10.87
N GLN A 181 22.83 -11.56 11.65
CA GLN A 181 24.01 -12.12 12.34
C GLN A 181 23.63 -13.26 13.30
N GLU A 182 22.63 -13.07 14.16
CA GLU A 182 22.15 -14.08 15.12
C GLU A 182 21.67 -15.35 14.38
N PHE A 183 20.92 -15.20 13.28
CA PHE A 183 20.44 -16.31 12.46
C PHE A 183 21.60 -17.13 11.86
N PHE A 184 22.64 -16.46 11.33
CA PHE A 184 23.82 -17.12 10.78
C PHE A 184 24.76 -17.68 11.85
N GLN A 185 24.65 -17.23 13.10
CA GLN A 185 25.33 -17.82 14.27
C GLN A 185 24.55 -18.99 14.89
N GLY A 186 23.30 -19.20 14.46
CA GLY A 186 22.44 -20.29 14.94
C GLY A 186 21.70 -20.01 16.25
N HIS A 187 21.83 -18.78 16.76
CA HIS A 187 21.14 -18.33 17.96
C HIS A 187 19.64 -18.11 17.69
N ASP A 188 18.89 -17.96 18.77
CA ASP A 188 17.52 -17.48 18.70
C ASP A 188 17.52 -15.96 18.60
N PHE A 189 16.61 -15.43 17.80
CA PHE A 189 16.44 -14.00 17.59
C PHE A 189 14.97 -13.68 17.68
N GLU A 190 14.64 -12.48 18.16
CA GLU A 190 13.28 -11.96 18.02
C GLU A 190 13.05 -11.70 16.53
N SER A 191 12.37 -12.65 15.89
CA SER A 191 11.85 -12.47 14.54
C SER A 191 10.89 -11.29 14.62
N THR A 192 11.34 -10.15 14.14
CA THR A 192 10.48 -9.01 13.88
C THR A 192 9.70 -9.35 12.61
N ILE A 193 8.70 -10.24 12.74
CA ILE A 193 7.53 -10.19 11.88
C ILE A 193 6.74 -8.96 12.34
N ILE A 194 7.33 -7.78 12.13
CA ILE A 194 6.59 -6.53 12.29
C ILE A 194 5.69 -6.45 11.07
N ASP A 195 4.39 -6.27 11.32
CA ASP A 195 3.22 -6.12 10.44
C ASP A 195 3.33 -5.06 9.32
N GLN A 196 4.51 -4.85 8.75
CA GLN A 196 4.80 -3.95 7.64
C GLN A 196 5.76 -4.62 6.65
N THR A 197 5.48 -5.88 6.36
CA THR A 197 6.05 -6.62 5.22
C THR A 197 5.08 -6.47 4.05
N CYS A 198 5.62 -6.34 2.82
CA CYS A 198 4.91 -6.30 1.52
C CYS A 198 3.38 -6.43 1.64
N LYS A 199 2.63 -5.31 1.48
CA LYS A 199 1.16 -5.23 1.61
C LYS A 199 0.38 -6.05 0.55
N ALA A 200 0.97 -7.11 0.00
CA ALA A 200 0.33 -7.97 -0.97
C ALA A 200 -0.41 -9.17 -0.34
N PHE A 201 -0.23 -9.51 0.95
CA PHE A 201 -0.98 -10.63 1.54
C PHE A 201 -1.13 -10.51 3.07
N GLN A 202 -2.11 -9.73 3.52
CA GLN A 202 -2.78 -10.03 4.78
C GLN A 202 -3.40 -11.43 4.61
N LYS A 203 -3.18 -12.37 5.55
CA LYS A 203 -3.87 -13.66 5.50
C LYS A 203 -5.36 -13.36 5.43
N LYS A 204 -6.01 -13.83 4.37
CA LYS A 204 -7.44 -13.63 4.15
C LYS A 204 -8.19 -14.27 5.32
N THR A 205 -8.93 -13.48 6.06
CA THR A 205 -9.72 -13.95 7.19
C THR A 205 -11.12 -14.29 6.73
N ILE A 206 -11.56 -15.51 7.00
CA ILE A 206 -12.89 -16.00 6.70
C ILE A 206 -13.60 -16.25 8.02
N ALA A 207 -14.75 -15.60 8.20
CA ALA A 207 -15.65 -15.92 9.30
C ALA A 207 -16.59 -17.05 8.87
N LEU A 208 -16.61 -18.12 9.65
CA LEU A 208 -17.56 -19.21 9.52
C LEU A 208 -18.58 -19.09 10.67
N ILE A 209 -19.85 -18.90 10.33
CA ILE A 209 -20.94 -18.91 11.30
C ILE A 209 -21.72 -20.20 11.08
N SER A 210 -21.33 -21.25 11.78
CA SER A 210 -22.00 -22.56 11.71
C SER A 210 -21.78 -23.36 12.99
N SER A 211 -22.82 -24.12 13.37
CA SER A 211 -22.76 -25.14 14.42
C SER A 211 -22.36 -26.53 13.89
N ASN A 212 -22.13 -26.67 12.57
CA ASN A 212 -21.87 -27.97 11.94
C ASN A 212 -20.37 -28.33 11.93
N ALA A 213 -20.05 -29.52 12.47
CA ALA A 213 -18.71 -30.08 12.53
C ALA A 213 -18.09 -30.37 11.15
N GLU A 214 -18.89 -30.58 10.10
CA GLU A 214 -18.39 -30.83 8.73
C GLU A 214 -17.53 -29.68 8.20
N PHE A 215 -17.80 -28.44 8.64
CA PHE A 215 -17.03 -27.27 8.22
C PHE A 215 -15.73 -27.09 9.00
N MET A 216 -15.51 -27.82 10.10
CA MET A 216 -14.21 -27.86 10.76
C MET A 216 -13.15 -28.49 9.84
N ALA A 217 -13.54 -29.42 8.95
CA ALA A 217 -12.65 -29.98 7.94
C ALA A 217 -12.16 -28.95 6.90
N LEU A 218 -12.89 -27.84 6.71
CA LEU A 218 -12.43 -26.73 5.87
C LEU A 218 -11.20 -26.05 6.50
N LYS A 219 -11.16 -25.91 7.83
CA LYS A 219 -10.03 -25.33 8.56
C LYS A 219 -8.76 -26.18 8.44
N GLU A 220 -8.92 -27.50 8.40
CA GLU A 220 -7.79 -28.43 8.24
C GLU A 220 -7.24 -28.45 6.80
N ARG A 221 -8.10 -28.24 5.80
CA ARG A 221 -7.72 -28.34 4.38
C ARG A 221 -7.33 -27.02 3.74
N TYR A 222 -7.97 -25.92 4.11
CA TYR A 222 -7.75 -24.61 3.50
C TYR A 222 -6.76 -23.77 4.32
N THR A 223 -5.53 -24.26 4.46
CA THR A 223 -4.48 -23.72 5.34
C THR A 223 -3.93 -22.35 4.92
N THR A 224 -4.25 -21.90 3.70
CA THR A 224 -3.80 -20.61 3.14
C THR A 224 -4.62 -19.41 3.62
N VAL A 225 -5.70 -19.63 4.36
CA VAL A 225 -6.60 -18.59 4.90
C VAL A 225 -6.81 -18.79 6.41
N ASN A 226 -7.08 -17.71 7.13
CA ASN A 226 -7.45 -17.80 8.55
C ASN A 226 -8.95 -18.04 8.65
N ILE A 227 -9.36 -19.19 9.19
CA ILE A 227 -10.78 -19.51 9.40
C ILE A 227 -11.09 -19.44 10.89
N PHE A 228 -11.98 -18.52 11.25
CA PHE A 228 -12.53 -18.39 12.60
C PHE A 228 -13.96 -18.90 12.59
N ASN A 229 -14.27 -19.78 13.54
CA ASN A 229 -15.64 -20.25 13.73
C ASN A 229 -16.32 -19.38 14.78
N PHE A 230 -17.59 -19.08 14.52
CA PHE A 230 -18.47 -18.30 15.35
C PHE A 230 -19.78 -19.07 15.50
N THR A 231 -20.36 -18.98 16.70
CA THR A 231 -21.64 -19.61 17.01
C THR A 231 -22.82 -18.72 16.63
N SER A 232 -22.61 -17.40 16.52
CA SER A 232 -23.63 -16.42 16.14
C SER A 232 -23.05 -15.17 15.47
N VAL A 233 -23.90 -14.37 14.83
CA VAL A 233 -23.54 -13.06 14.25
C VAL A 233 -23.14 -12.05 15.34
N GLU A 234 -23.74 -12.12 16.52
CA GLU A 234 -23.40 -11.25 17.66
C GLU A 234 -21.97 -11.50 18.16
N GLU A 235 -21.55 -12.77 18.20
CA GLU A 235 -20.18 -13.16 18.55
C GLU A 235 -19.17 -12.62 17.53
N LEU A 236 -19.51 -12.73 16.23
CA LEU A 236 -18.72 -12.13 15.16
C LEU A 236 -18.58 -10.62 15.36
N ASN A 237 -19.68 -9.89 15.60
CA ASN A 237 -19.65 -8.43 15.75
C ASN A 237 -18.75 -7.98 16.92
N LYS A 238 -18.74 -8.71 18.03
CA LYS A 238 -17.88 -8.39 19.19
C LYS A 238 -16.39 -8.56 18.90
N ARG A 239 -16.02 -9.55 18.09
CA ARG A 239 -14.62 -9.91 17.81
C ARG A 239 -14.06 -9.25 16.56
N ALA A 240 -14.89 -9.09 15.53
CA ALA A 240 -14.47 -8.63 14.22
C ALA A 240 -14.08 -7.13 14.21
N VAL A 241 -14.49 -6.33 15.20
CA VAL A 241 -13.98 -4.95 15.37
C VAL A 241 -12.44 -4.88 15.43
N ALA A 242 -11.75 -5.99 15.72
CA ALA A 242 -10.29 -6.09 15.72
C ALA A 242 -9.64 -6.70 14.46
N GLU A 243 -10.39 -7.30 13.52
CA GLU A 243 -9.82 -8.03 12.37
C GLU A 243 -10.57 -7.74 11.04
N GLU A 244 -9.84 -7.46 9.96
CA GLU A 244 -10.43 -7.25 8.62
C GLU A 244 -10.83 -8.57 7.95
N LEU A 245 -12.12 -8.74 7.66
CA LEU A 245 -12.67 -9.92 7.01
C LEU A 245 -12.53 -9.86 5.48
N SER A 246 -12.30 -11.02 4.86
CA SER A 246 -12.22 -11.20 3.41
C SER A 246 -13.43 -11.92 2.80
N ALA A 247 -14.14 -12.73 3.59
CA ALA A 247 -15.40 -13.39 3.23
C ALA A 247 -16.10 -13.91 4.49
N VAL A 248 -17.40 -14.16 4.37
CA VAL A 248 -18.19 -14.84 5.42
C VAL A 248 -18.92 -16.03 4.84
N VAL A 249 -18.91 -17.15 5.57
CA VAL A 249 -19.70 -18.34 5.29
C VAL A 249 -20.71 -18.48 6.41
N VAL A 250 -22.00 -18.55 6.07
CA VAL A 250 -23.08 -18.58 7.07
C VAL A 250 -24.03 -19.73 6.81
N ASP A 251 -24.28 -20.52 7.85
CA ASP A 251 -25.32 -21.53 7.86
C ASP A 251 -26.69 -20.86 8.10
N ILE A 252 -27.64 -21.07 7.19
CA ILE A 252 -28.99 -20.50 7.26
C ILE A 252 -30.06 -21.56 7.59
N THR A 253 -29.65 -22.74 8.08
CA THR A 253 -30.57 -23.86 8.29
C THR A 253 -31.43 -23.76 9.54
N GLY A 254 -32.71 -24.11 9.38
CA GLY A 254 -33.60 -24.41 10.51
C GLY A 254 -34.53 -23.28 10.96
N TYR A 255 -35.16 -22.54 10.05
CA TYR A 255 -36.25 -21.61 10.40
C TYR A 255 -37.61 -22.14 9.90
N PRO A 256 -38.42 -22.79 10.76
CA PRO A 256 -39.48 -23.67 10.27
C PRO A 256 -40.71 -22.96 9.68
N GLU A 257 -41.00 -21.71 10.03
CA GLU A 257 -42.25 -21.03 9.58
C GLU A 257 -42.08 -19.53 9.25
N ASN A 258 -40.88 -19.14 8.81
CA ASN A 258 -40.53 -17.80 8.32
C ASN A 258 -40.51 -16.67 9.38
N PRO A 259 -39.33 -16.45 9.99
CA PRO A 259 -38.83 -15.11 10.28
C PRO A 259 -37.40 -14.97 9.70
N ASP A 260 -37.35 -14.51 8.44
CA ASP A 260 -36.26 -13.83 7.74
C ASP A 260 -34.86 -14.14 8.22
N ILE A 261 -34.12 -14.98 7.49
CA ILE A 261 -32.65 -14.99 7.33
C ILE A 261 -31.88 -14.13 8.35
N ASN A 262 -32.04 -14.42 9.65
CA ASN A 262 -31.77 -13.43 10.68
C ASN A 262 -30.27 -13.13 10.69
N ASN A 263 -29.47 -14.16 10.42
CA ASN A 263 -28.04 -14.02 10.28
C ASN A 263 -27.64 -13.17 9.06
N LEU A 264 -28.18 -13.36 7.83
CA LEU A 264 -27.77 -12.51 6.70
C LEU A 264 -28.24 -11.07 6.87
N GLN A 265 -29.47 -10.86 7.34
CA GLN A 265 -29.99 -9.53 7.59
C GLN A 265 -29.19 -8.83 8.70
N GLN A 266 -28.93 -9.50 9.82
CA GLN A 266 -28.05 -8.98 10.88
C GLN A 266 -26.65 -8.67 10.35
N LEU A 267 -26.03 -9.59 9.58
CA LEU A 267 -24.70 -9.39 9.00
C LEU A 267 -24.65 -8.13 8.14
N ARG A 268 -25.66 -7.88 7.31
CA ARG A 268 -25.73 -6.69 6.45
C ARG A 268 -26.01 -5.40 7.21
N HIS A 269 -26.60 -5.46 8.40
CA HIS A 269 -26.78 -4.30 9.27
C HIS A 269 -25.57 -4.01 10.17
N LEU A 270 -24.55 -4.88 10.21
CA LEU A 270 -23.35 -4.62 10.99
C LEU A 270 -22.47 -3.54 10.33
N PRO A 271 -21.93 -2.57 11.10
CA PRO A 271 -21.04 -1.53 10.57
C PRO A 271 -19.77 -2.07 9.89
N ILE A 272 -19.34 -3.28 10.27
CA ILE A 272 -18.13 -3.92 9.75
C ILE A 272 -18.31 -4.53 8.36
N PHE A 273 -19.55 -4.78 7.95
CA PHE A 273 -19.81 -5.29 6.61
C PHE A 273 -19.88 -4.10 5.64
N SER A 274 -18.83 -3.93 4.85
CA SER A 274 -18.96 -3.17 3.61
C SER A 274 -20.06 -3.81 2.76
N ARG A 275 -20.79 -3.01 1.96
CA ARG A 275 -21.83 -3.55 1.04
C ARG A 275 -21.28 -4.66 0.13
N ASP A 276 -19.97 -4.68 -0.07
CA ASP A 276 -19.28 -5.54 -1.02
C ASP A 276 -18.60 -6.77 -0.40
N LEU A 277 -18.58 -6.92 0.93
CA LEU A 277 -17.98 -8.10 1.56
C LEU A 277 -18.74 -9.36 1.11
N PRO A 278 -18.06 -10.40 0.57
CA PRO A 278 -18.73 -11.55 0.02
C PRO A 278 -19.27 -12.47 1.11
N ILE A 279 -20.53 -12.87 0.95
CA ILE A 279 -21.22 -13.77 1.89
C ILE A 279 -21.71 -15.02 1.15
N ILE A 280 -21.26 -16.20 1.58
CA ILE A 280 -21.71 -17.49 1.03
C ILE A 280 -22.70 -18.11 2.01
N ALA A 281 -23.95 -18.27 1.57
CA ALA A 281 -25.01 -18.91 2.35
C ALA A 281 -24.98 -20.43 2.15
N ILE A 282 -25.18 -21.18 3.23
CA ILE A 282 -25.24 -22.65 3.22
C ILE A 282 -26.58 -23.13 3.77
N ASP A 283 -27.25 -24.01 3.03
CA ASP A 283 -28.57 -24.55 3.38
C ASP A 283 -28.62 -26.09 3.30
N LYS A 284 -29.03 -26.75 4.38
CA LYS A 284 -29.28 -28.21 4.54
C LYS A 284 -30.67 -28.60 4.04
N THR A 285 -31.58 -27.66 3.87
CA THR A 285 -32.93 -27.86 3.34
C THR A 285 -33.12 -27.01 2.08
N PRO A 286 -32.31 -27.24 1.03
CA PRO A 286 -32.30 -26.36 -0.13
C PRO A 286 -33.64 -26.38 -0.85
N CYS A 287 -34.19 -25.20 -1.11
CA CYS A 287 -35.33 -25.01 -1.98
C CYS A 287 -35.17 -23.71 -2.77
N THR A 288 -35.83 -23.64 -3.92
CA THR A 288 -35.76 -22.47 -4.81
C THR A 288 -36.15 -21.17 -4.09
N THR A 289 -37.12 -21.25 -3.17
CA THR A 289 -37.55 -20.11 -2.36
C THR A 289 -36.42 -19.60 -1.46
N ASN A 290 -35.73 -20.48 -0.73
CA ASN A 290 -34.63 -20.08 0.16
C ASN A 290 -33.45 -19.48 -0.60
N GLU A 291 -33.14 -20.01 -1.78
CA GLU A 291 -32.07 -19.49 -2.64
C GLU A 291 -32.36 -18.05 -3.11
N ILE A 292 -33.57 -17.80 -3.62
CA ILE A 292 -34.01 -16.46 -4.04
C ILE A 292 -33.96 -15.47 -2.88
N ILE A 293 -34.44 -15.89 -1.71
CA ILE A 293 -34.44 -15.04 -0.51
C ILE A 293 -33.00 -14.74 -0.09
N ALA A 294 -32.09 -15.73 -0.06
CA ALA A 294 -30.68 -15.52 0.30
C ALA A 294 -30.00 -14.45 -0.56
N PHE A 295 -30.18 -14.50 -1.89
CA PHE A 295 -29.65 -13.46 -2.79
C PHE A 295 -30.31 -12.10 -2.57
N SER A 296 -31.62 -12.05 -2.30
CA SER A 296 -32.34 -10.80 -2.03
C SER A 296 -31.83 -10.08 -0.76
N PHE A 297 -31.32 -10.84 0.22
CA PHE A 297 -30.67 -10.31 1.42
C PHE A 297 -29.14 -10.14 1.28
N GLY A 298 -28.62 -10.23 0.05
CA GLY A 298 -27.24 -9.89 -0.26
C GLY A 298 -26.25 -11.04 -0.07
N ALA A 299 -26.66 -12.31 -0.14
CA ALA A 299 -25.70 -13.39 -0.36
C ALA A 299 -25.00 -13.21 -1.73
N SER A 300 -23.71 -13.48 -1.78
CA SER A 300 -22.90 -13.50 -3.00
C SER A 300 -22.91 -14.88 -3.69
N ASP A 301 -23.18 -15.93 -2.91
CA ASP A 301 -23.33 -17.30 -3.40
C ASP A 301 -24.20 -18.12 -2.44
N TYR A 302 -24.72 -19.24 -2.94
CA TYR A 302 -25.59 -20.15 -2.18
C TYR A 302 -25.17 -21.60 -2.45
N LEU A 303 -25.01 -22.41 -1.39
CA LEU A 303 -24.59 -23.81 -1.48
C LEU A 303 -25.49 -24.72 -0.65
N SER A 304 -25.87 -25.86 -1.23
CA SER A 304 -26.59 -26.92 -0.51
C SER A 304 -25.66 -27.79 0.32
N SER A 305 -26.04 -28.12 1.55
CA SER A 305 -25.39 -29.11 2.40
C SER A 305 -25.93 -30.52 2.11
N PRO A 306 -25.10 -31.59 2.15
CA PRO A 306 -23.68 -31.62 2.51
C PRO A 306 -22.79 -30.91 1.48
N VAL A 307 -21.96 -29.98 1.96
CA VAL A 307 -21.15 -29.14 1.08
C VAL A 307 -19.86 -29.87 0.70
N ASN A 308 -19.60 -29.98 -0.60
CA ASN A 308 -18.30 -30.41 -1.07
C ASN A 308 -17.25 -29.32 -0.78
N VAL A 309 -16.37 -29.59 0.18
CA VAL A 309 -15.34 -28.64 0.65
C VAL A 309 -14.47 -28.10 -0.48
N ARG A 310 -14.19 -28.89 -1.54
CA ARG A 310 -13.44 -28.42 -2.72
C ARG A 310 -14.22 -27.38 -3.53
N ILE A 311 -15.53 -27.54 -3.62
CA ILE A 311 -16.40 -26.57 -4.31
C ILE A 311 -16.44 -25.28 -3.49
N LEU A 312 -16.65 -25.37 -2.18
CA LEU A 312 -16.64 -24.22 -1.28
C LEU A 312 -15.30 -23.45 -1.35
N GLU A 313 -14.18 -24.17 -1.37
CA GLU A 313 -12.85 -23.57 -1.52
C GLU A 313 -12.73 -22.76 -2.84
N VAL A 314 -13.14 -23.35 -3.97
CA VAL A 314 -13.08 -22.67 -5.27
C VAL A 314 -14.00 -21.45 -5.30
N ARG A 315 -15.22 -21.54 -4.76
CA ARG A 315 -16.15 -20.40 -4.66
C ARG A 315 -15.60 -19.29 -3.77
N LEU A 316 -15.04 -19.62 -2.61
CA LEU A 316 -14.38 -18.66 -1.73
C LEU A 316 -13.20 -17.98 -2.43
N LYS A 317 -12.35 -18.74 -3.12
CA LYS A 317 -11.23 -18.18 -3.91
C LYS A 317 -11.71 -17.17 -4.95
N TYR A 318 -12.78 -17.50 -5.67
CA TYR A 318 -13.37 -16.62 -6.68
C TYR A 318 -13.90 -15.32 -6.08
N HIS A 319 -14.76 -15.41 -5.07
CA HIS A 319 -15.40 -14.23 -4.46
C HIS A 319 -14.41 -13.33 -3.73
N ILE A 320 -13.44 -13.91 -3.02
CA ILE A 320 -12.40 -13.10 -2.38
C ILE A 320 -11.56 -12.38 -3.43
N LYS A 321 -11.22 -13.03 -4.56
CA LYS A 321 -10.48 -12.37 -5.64
C LYS A 321 -11.27 -11.20 -6.23
N ALA A 322 -12.57 -11.39 -6.49
CA ALA A 322 -13.44 -10.34 -7.01
C ALA A 322 -13.55 -9.15 -6.04
N TYR A 323 -13.78 -9.42 -4.76
CA TYR A 323 -13.81 -8.40 -3.71
C TYR A 323 -12.50 -7.60 -3.62
N GLN A 324 -11.36 -8.28 -3.70
CA GLN A 324 -10.05 -7.61 -3.72
C GLN A 324 -9.87 -6.71 -4.95
N SER A 325 -10.28 -7.16 -6.14
CA SER A 325 -10.24 -6.33 -7.34
C SER A 325 -11.14 -5.08 -7.21
N GLN A 326 -12.31 -5.21 -6.60
CA GLN A 326 -13.20 -4.08 -6.35
C GLN A 326 -12.63 -3.09 -5.33
N LEU A 327 -12.06 -3.59 -4.22
CA LEU A 327 -11.34 -2.75 -3.27
C LEU A 327 -10.18 -2.00 -3.95
N LEU A 328 -9.42 -2.67 -4.82
CA LEU A 328 -8.32 -2.06 -5.55
C LEU A 328 -8.80 -0.99 -6.55
N LEU A 329 -9.89 -1.25 -7.29
CA LEU A 329 -10.53 -0.23 -8.15
C LEU A 329 -10.96 1.00 -7.33
N SER A 330 -11.48 0.78 -6.12
CA SER A 330 -11.79 1.87 -5.20
C SER A 330 -10.53 2.61 -4.73
N GLN A 331 -9.37 1.95 -4.64
CA GLN A 331 -8.09 2.56 -4.29
C GLN A 331 -7.49 3.41 -5.42
N TYR A 332 -7.67 3.04 -6.69
CA TYR A 332 -7.30 3.91 -7.83
C TYR A 332 -8.08 5.23 -7.86
N ALA A 333 -9.23 5.28 -7.20
CA ALA A 333 -9.97 6.50 -7.01
C ALA A 333 -9.49 7.32 -5.78
N TYR A 334 -8.27 7.13 -5.28
CA TYR A 334 -7.70 7.85 -4.12
C TYR A 334 -6.67 8.93 -4.45
N ILE A 335 -5.94 8.75 -5.53
CA ILE A 335 -4.83 9.64 -5.93
C ILE A 335 -5.24 10.43 -7.17
N ASP A 336 -4.88 11.70 -7.21
CA ASP A 336 -4.99 12.54 -8.41
C ASP A 336 -3.90 12.13 -9.41
N SER A 337 -4.34 11.69 -10.59
CA SER A 337 -3.47 11.12 -11.63
C SER A 337 -2.41 12.08 -12.17
N LEU A 338 -2.66 13.40 -12.07
CA LEU A 338 -1.72 14.41 -12.54
C LEU A 338 -0.62 14.69 -11.52
N THR A 339 -1.01 14.89 -10.26
CA THR A 339 -0.12 15.44 -9.22
C THR A 339 0.45 14.39 -8.28
N GLY A 340 -0.16 13.19 -8.22
CA GLY A 340 0.22 12.13 -7.28
C GLY A 340 -0.19 12.40 -5.82
N LEU A 341 -0.95 13.47 -5.57
CA LEU A 341 -1.52 13.78 -4.25
C LEU A 341 -2.83 13.04 -4.04
N TYR A 342 -3.39 13.04 -2.83
CA TYR A 342 -4.76 12.57 -2.64
C TYR A 342 -5.73 13.38 -3.49
N ASN A 343 -6.82 12.76 -3.96
CA ASN A 343 -7.89 13.50 -4.64
C ASN A 343 -8.97 13.98 -3.66
N LYS A 344 -9.92 14.78 -4.16
CA LYS A 344 -11.04 15.32 -3.39
C LYS A 344 -11.82 14.29 -2.59
N ARG A 345 -12.03 13.09 -3.14
CA ARG A 345 -12.81 12.04 -2.47
C ARG A 345 -12.09 11.57 -1.20
N ILE A 346 -10.77 11.35 -1.28
CA ILE A 346 -9.99 10.94 -0.11
C ILE A 346 -9.77 12.06 0.88
N LEU A 347 -9.62 13.29 0.40
CA LEU A 347 -9.59 14.44 1.29
C LEU A 347 -10.81 14.44 2.21
N ASN A 348 -12.02 14.34 1.65
CA ASN A 348 -13.25 14.38 2.45
C ASN A 348 -13.28 13.24 3.48
N GLN A 349 -13.00 12.00 3.04
CA GLN A 349 -12.98 10.86 3.94
C GLN A 349 -11.95 11.01 5.08
N LYS A 350 -10.70 11.35 4.76
CA LYS A 350 -9.64 11.49 5.77
C LYS A 350 -9.86 12.68 6.68
N LEU A 351 -10.43 13.77 6.15
CA LEU A 351 -10.79 14.93 6.96
C LEU A 351 -11.86 14.55 7.99
N ASP A 352 -12.85 13.75 7.61
CA ASP A 352 -13.86 13.23 8.55
C ASP A 352 -13.23 12.29 9.60
N GLU A 353 -12.33 11.40 9.20
CA GLU A 353 -11.62 10.50 10.11
C GLU A 353 -10.78 11.28 11.15
N GLU A 354 -10.00 12.28 10.70
CA GLU A 354 -9.22 13.13 11.58
C GLU A 354 -10.09 14.06 12.43
N TRP A 355 -11.24 14.54 11.90
CA TRP A 355 -12.22 15.30 12.67
C TRP A 355 -12.71 14.50 13.88
N GLN A 356 -13.13 13.25 13.64
CA GLN A 356 -13.58 12.36 14.71
C GLN A 356 -12.45 12.03 15.69
N ARG A 357 -11.22 11.84 15.21
CA ARG A 357 -10.05 11.61 16.06
C ARG A 357 -9.76 12.82 16.94
N SER A 358 -9.72 14.03 16.37
CA SER A 358 -9.47 15.27 17.10
C SER A 358 -10.60 15.60 18.09
N TYR A 359 -11.85 15.31 17.75
CA TYR A 359 -13.00 15.42 18.66
C TYR A 359 -12.84 14.56 19.91
N ARG A 360 -12.44 13.29 19.74
CA ARG A 360 -12.20 12.34 20.84
C ARG A 360 -11.01 12.76 21.69
N ASN A 361 -9.91 13.16 21.05
CA ASN A 361 -8.66 13.46 21.73
C ASN A 361 -8.57 14.90 22.26
N LYS A 362 -9.57 15.75 21.99
CA LYS A 362 -9.56 17.19 22.31
C LYS A 362 -8.30 17.90 21.78
N THR A 363 -7.88 17.51 20.59
CA THR A 363 -6.72 18.09 19.90
C THR A 363 -7.15 19.04 18.80
N GLN A 364 -6.27 19.98 18.45
CA GLN A 364 -6.53 20.90 17.35
C GLN A 364 -6.47 20.17 16.00
N LEU A 365 -7.30 20.59 15.06
CA LEU A 365 -7.25 20.20 13.66
C LEU A 365 -7.24 21.46 12.82
N SER A 366 -6.31 21.52 11.86
CA SER A 366 -6.14 22.66 10.99
C SER A 366 -6.09 22.25 9.53
N ILE A 367 -6.51 23.17 8.67
CA ILE A 367 -6.43 23.02 7.22
C ILE A 367 -5.90 24.29 6.56
N ILE A 368 -5.39 24.11 5.35
CA ILE A 368 -5.01 25.18 4.42
C ILE A 368 -5.70 24.87 3.09
N VAL A 369 -6.46 25.83 2.55
CA VAL A 369 -6.95 25.80 1.17
C VAL A 369 -6.05 26.71 0.35
N ILE A 370 -5.55 26.21 -0.77
CA ILE A 370 -4.50 26.82 -1.59
C ILE A 370 -5.01 26.89 -3.03
N ASP A 371 -4.80 28.02 -3.68
CA ASP A 371 -5.14 28.22 -5.09
C ASP A 371 -4.00 28.94 -5.81
N ILE A 372 -3.69 28.48 -7.03
CA ILE A 372 -2.64 29.09 -7.86
C ILE A 372 -3.16 30.38 -8.48
N ASP A 373 -2.48 31.47 -8.18
CA ASP A 373 -2.87 32.79 -8.66
C ASP A 373 -2.76 32.87 -10.18
N HIS A 374 -3.82 33.35 -10.81
CA HIS A 374 -3.88 33.59 -12.25
C HIS A 374 -3.55 32.34 -13.11
N PHE A 375 -3.90 31.14 -12.64
CA PHE A 375 -3.59 29.89 -13.34
C PHE A 375 -4.29 29.76 -14.71
N LYS A 376 -5.49 30.33 -14.85
CA LYS A 376 -6.14 30.43 -16.17
C LYS A 376 -5.29 31.21 -17.16
N ASN A 377 -4.80 32.39 -16.79
CA ASN A 377 -3.91 33.20 -17.65
C ASN A 377 -2.62 32.44 -17.97
N TYR A 378 -2.08 31.69 -17.00
CA TYR A 378 -0.92 30.84 -17.23
C TYR A 378 -1.20 29.79 -18.32
N ASN A 379 -2.33 29.09 -18.23
CA ASN A 379 -2.73 28.10 -19.24
C ASN A 379 -3.00 28.72 -20.61
N ASP A 380 -3.62 29.90 -20.64
CA ASP A 380 -3.93 30.60 -21.89
C ASP A 380 -2.64 31.02 -22.62
N GLN A 381 -1.58 31.38 -21.88
CA GLN A 381 -0.29 31.79 -22.44
C GLN A 381 0.65 30.61 -22.78
N TYR A 382 0.77 29.65 -21.88
CA TYR A 382 1.77 28.57 -21.97
C TYR A 382 1.18 27.23 -22.46
N GLY A 383 -0.14 27.13 -22.57
CA GLY A 383 -0.86 25.91 -22.93
C GLY A 383 -0.99 24.92 -21.78
N HIS A 384 -2.02 24.07 -21.86
CA HIS A 384 -2.36 23.10 -20.81
C HIS A 384 -1.22 22.14 -20.44
N CYS A 385 -0.34 21.77 -21.38
CA CYS A 385 0.78 20.88 -21.09
C CYS A 385 1.80 21.52 -20.11
N LEU A 386 2.11 22.80 -20.29
CA LEU A 386 2.96 23.53 -19.34
C LEU A 386 2.20 23.83 -18.04
N GLY A 387 0.89 24.01 -18.11
CA GLY A 387 0.01 24.06 -16.94
C GLY A 387 0.10 22.80 -16.07
N ASP A 388 0.03 21.63 -16.69
CA ASP A 388 0.16 20.33 -16.03
C ASP A 388 1.52 20.15 -15.34
N LEU A 389 2.60 20.61 -15.97
CA LEU A 389 3.93 20.63 -15.36
C LEU A 389 4.02 21.61 -14.19
N CYS A 390 3.38 22.77 -14.30
CA CYS A 390 3.26 23.74 -13.21
C CYS A 390 2.53 23.11 -12.01
N LEU A 391 1.37 22.48 -12.23
CA LEU A 391 0.60 21.78 -11.18
C LEU A 391 1.43 20.69 -10.50
N LYS A 392 2.17 19.87 -11.27
CA LYS A 392 3.09 18.85 -10.72
C LYS A 392 4.18 19.48 -9.85
N ARG A 393 4.76 20.61 -10.28
CA ARG A 393 5.82 21.29 -9.54
C ARG A 393 5.29 21.92 -8.25
N VAL A 394 4.13 22.60 -8.31
CA VAL A 394 3.44 23.15 -7.14
C VAL A 394 3.10 22.03 -6.15
N ALA A 395 2.49 20.94 -6.60
CA ALA A 395 2.18 19.78 -5.76
C ALA A 395 3.42 19.22 -5.04
N LYS A 396 4.52 19.05 -5.77
CA LYS A 396 5.80 18.58 -5.20
C LYS A 396 6.37 19.59 -4.20
N THR A 397 6.24 20.88 -4.45
CA THR A 397 6.71 21.94 -3.54
C THR A 397 5.90 21.97 -2.25
N ILE A 398 4.57 21.85 -2.33
CA ILE A 398 3.68 21.75 -1.16
C ILE A 398 4.09 20.52 -0.33
N ASN A 399 4.13 19.34 -0.96
CA ASN A 399 4.39 18.08 -0.26
C ASN A 399 5.74 18.06 0.48
N LYS A 400 6.76 18.75 -0.05
CA LYS A 400 8.07 18.90 0.60
C LYS A 400 8.05 19.71 1.91
N GLN A 401 7.03 20.55 2.12
CA GLN A 401 6.91 21.33 3.35
C GLN A 401 6.27 20.54 4.49
N LEU A 402 5.62 19.40 4.19
CA LEU A 402 4.99 18.54 5.18
C LEU A 402 6.05 17.63 5.80
N CYS A 403 6.41 17.90 7.06
CA CYS A 403 7.45 17.16 7.77
C CYS A 403 6.90 16.06 8.71
N ARG A 404 5.58 16.03 8.95
CA ARG A 404 4.97 15.10 9.90
C ARG A 404 4.23 13.98 9.16
N PRO A 405 4.31 12.73 9.64
CA PRO A 405 3.60 11.60 9.02
C PRO A 405 2.07 11.73 8.98
N ALA A 406 1.49 12.53 9.89
CA ALA A 406 0.06 12.75 9.99
C ALA A 406 -0.45 13.88 9.08
N ASP A 407 0.44 14.77 8.62
CA ASP A 407 0.04 15.84 7.71
C ASP A 407 -0.15 15.21 6.32
N PHE A 408 -1.17 15.67 5.59
CA PHE A 408 -1.38 15.22 4.22
C PHE A 408 -1.87 16.33 3.30
N THR A 409 -1.66 16.14 2.01
CA THR A 409 -2.09 17.08 0.97
C THR A 409 -2.95 16.36 -0.07
N ALA A 410 -3.97 17.06 -0.56
CA ALA A 410 -4.83 16.64 -1.64
C ALA A 410 -4.95 17.72 -2.71
N ARG A 411 -5.21 17.31 -3.96
CA ARG A 411 -5.73 18.20 -5.00
C ARG A 411 -7.26 18.19 -4.93
N PHE A 412 -7.84 19.35 -4.65
CA PHE A 412 -9.29 19.50 -4.52
C PHE A 412 -9.98 19.53 -5.89
N GLY A 413 -9.35 20.17 -6.87
CA GLY A 413 -9.83 20.22 -8.26
C GLY A 413 -9.14 21.35 -9.02
N GLY A 414 -8.93 21.21 -10.33
CA GLY A 414 -8.27 22.25 -11.13
C GLY A 414 -6.90 22.63 -10.55
N GLU A 415 -6.76 23.88 -10.13
CA GLU A 415 -5.60 24.51 -9.51
C GLU A 415 -5.63 24.57 -7.97
N GLU A 416 -6.65 23.97 -7.35
CA GLU A 416 -6.87 24.04 -5.91
C GLU A 416 -6.26 22.84 -5.17
N PHE A 417 -5.56 23.12 -4.08
CA PHE A 417 -4.94 22.15 -3.19
C PHE A 417 -5.37 22.36 -1.76
N VAL A 418 -5.35 21.29 -0.97
CA VAL A 418 -5.73 21.32 0.44
C VAL A 418 -4.68 20.60 1.25
N VAL A 419 -4.19 21.24 2.31
CA VAL A 419 -3.34 20.63 3.33
C VAL A 419 -4.17 20.42 4.59
N VAL A 420 -4.07 19.24 5.19
CA VAL A 420 -4.67 18.93 6.49
C VAL A 420 -3.53 18.62 7.46
N ALA A 421 -3.55 19.29 8.62
CA ALA A 421 -2.53 19.15 9.66
C ALA A 421 -3.20 18.84 11.01
N PRO A 422 -3.29 17.55 11.38
CA PRO A 422 -3.76 17.13 12.69
C PRO A 422 -2.86 17.65 13.82
N SER A 423 -3.44 17.83 15.01
CA SER A 423 -2.75 18.31 16.22
C SER A 423 -1.95 19.61 16.01
N THR A 424 -2.46 20.49 15.15
CA THR A 424 -1.84 21.77 14.80
C THR A 424 -2.84 22.89 15.03
N GLY A 425 -2.42 23.97 15.68
CA GLY A 425 -3.25 25.15 15.94
C GLY A 425 -3.02 26.29 14.95
N SER A 426 -3.74 27.40 15.17
CA SER A 426 -3.76 28.58 14.29
C SER A 426 -2.37 29.14 14.01
N THR A 427 -1.52 29.31 15.03
CA THR A 427 -0.15 29.80 14.84
C THR A 427 0.70 28.84 14.03
N GLY A 428 0.57 27.54 14.29
CA GLY A 428 1.35 26.51 13.60
C GLY A 428 0.95 26.37 12.13
N ILE A 429 -0.35 26.42 11.85
CA ILE A 429 -0.84 26.31 10.47
C ILE A 429 -0.51 27.56 9.65
N ALA A 430 -0.57 28.75 10.25
CA ALA A 430 -0.18 29.99 9.58
C ALA A 430 1.30 29.98 9.19
N LEU A 431 2.17 29.48 10.07
CA LEU A 431 3.60 29.31 9.75
C LEU A 431 3.84 28.29 8.62
N LEU A 432 3.08 27.19 8.60
CA LEU A 432 3.16 26.21 7.51
C LEU A 432 2.67 26.80 6.18
N ALA A 433 1.55 27.54 6.20
CA ALA A 433 1.02 28.22 5.03
C ALA A 433 2.04 29.22 4.45
N GLU A 434 2.67 30.04 5.30
CA GLU A 434 3.67 31.00 4.84
C GLU A 434 4.93 30.33 4.28
N LYS A 435 5.35 29.21 4.87
CA LYS A 435 6.43 28.38 4.31
C LYS A 435 6.08 27.84 2.93
N ILE A 436 4.86 27.34 2.74
CA ILE A 436 4.37 26.84 1.45
C ILE A 436 4.35 27.98 0.42
N ARG A 437 3.75 29.13 0.77
CA ARG A 437 3.68 30.31 -0.09
C ARG A 437 5.07 30.73 -0.57
N SER A 438 5.97 30.98 0.38
CA SER A 438 7.36 31.37 0.11
C SER A 438 8.10 30.31 -0.71
N ALA A 439 7.89 29.01 -0.46
CA ALA A 439 8.56 27.95 -1.22
C ALA A 439 8.09 27.87 -2.68
N ILE A 440 6.82 28.17 -2.96
CA ILE A 440 6.27 28.18 -4.32
C ILE A 440 6.79 29.39 -5.09
N GLU A 441 6.75 30.57 -4.50
CA GLU A 441 7.33 31.80 -5.07
C GLU A 441 8.82 31.61 -5.40
N ASN A 442 9.59 31.08 -4.44
CA ASN A 442 11.02 30.78 -4.61
C ASN A 442 11.29 29.62 -5.59
N ALA A 443 10.27 28.86 -6.00
CA ALA A 443 10.45 27.85 -7.05
C ALA A 443 10.70 28.50 -8.42
N GLY A 444 10.44 29.81 -8.57
CA GLY A 444 10.81 30.62 -9.73
C GLY A 444 10.19 30.12 -11.04
N ILE A 445 8.94 29.65 -11.00
CA ILE A 445 8.23 29.20 -12.20
C ILE A 445 7.78 30.45 -12.95
N PRO A 446 8.24 30.72 -14.19
CA PRO A 446 7.93 31.97 -14.89
C PRO A 446 6.43 32.13 -15.16
N HIS A 447 5.87 33.30 -14.88
CA HIS A 447 4.48 33.66 -15.20
C HIS A 447 4.43 35.11 -15.71
N ASN A 448 4.83 35.31 -16.97
CA ASN A 448 5.04 36.66 -17.53
C ASN A 448 3.75 37.46 -17.73
N ASP A 449 2.60 36.77 -17.85
CA ASP A 449 1.29 37.37 -18.10
C ASP A 449 0.47 37.55 -16.82
N SER A 450 1.09 37.30 -15.66
CA SER A 450 0.48 37.54 -14.36
C SER A 450 0.46 39.05 -14.06
N PRO A 451 -0.69 39.61 -13.65
CA PRO A 451 -0.79 41.02 -13.29
C PRO A 451 -0.19 41.33 -11.91
N THR A 452 0.17 40.33 -11.12
CA THR A 452 0.67 40.50 -9.74
C THR A 452 2.17 40.29 -9.62
N GLU A 453 2.70 39.22 -10.20
CA GLU A 453 4.11 38.81 -10.00
C GLU A 453 4.65 38.13 -11.26
N THR A 454 5.96 38.22 -11.51
CA THR A 454 6.59 37.60 -12.71
C THR A 454 6.76 36.08 -12.60
N VAL A 455 6.37 35.50 -11.47
CA VAL A 455 6.45 34.07 -11.17
C VAL A 455 5.10 33.56 -10.69
N VAL A 456 4.91 32.24 -10.75
CA VAL A 456 3.73 31.57 -10.18
C VAL A 456 3.70 31.77 -8.67
N THR A 457 2.60 32.31 -8.17
CA THR A 457 2.32 32.47 -6.73
C THR A 457 1.04 31.72 -6.34
N VAL A 458 0.78 31.64 -5.05
CA VAL A 458 -0.45 31.05 -4.50
C VAL A 458 -1.07 31.97 -3.46
N SER A 459 -2.40 31.95 -3.43
CA SER A 459 -3.19 32.48 -2.32
C SER A 459 -3.57 31.34 -1.38
N LEU A 460 -3.53 31.59 -0.06
CA LEU A 460 -3.81 30.58 0.95
C LEU A 460 -4.85 31.09 1.96
N GLY A 461 -5.76 30.22 2.36
CA GLY A 461 -6.68 30.43 3.46
C GLY A 461 -6.52 29.33 4.50
N THR A 462 -6.37 29.69 5.77
CA THR A 462 -6.20 28.70 6.85
C THR A 462 -7.36 28.75 7.84
N SER A 463 -7.74 27.59 8.35
CA SER A 463 -8.67 27.48 9.48
C SER A 463 -8.19 26.44 10.48
N SER A 464 -8.38 26.72 11.76
CA SER A 464 -8.07 25.83 12.87
C SER A 464 -9.21 25.76 13.86
N THR A 465 -9.42 24.59 14.46
CA THR A 465 -10.38 24.43 15.55
C THR A 465 -10.03 23.23 16.44
N ILE A 466 -10.74 23.11 17.56
CA ILE A 466 -10.89 21.84 18.27
C ILE A 466 -12.32 21.37 17.96
N PRO A 467 -12.50 20.25 17.25
CA PRO A 467 -13.83 19.72 16.95
C PRO A 467 -14.68 19.61 18.21
N HIS A 468 -15.93 20.07 18.14
CA HIS A 468 -16.85 20.11 19.28
C HIS A 468 -18.31 20.10 18.81
N GLY A 469 -19.21 19.70 19.71
CA GLY A 469 -20.64 19.57 19.42
C GLY A 469 -20.93 18.67 18.21
N ASP A 470 -22.07 18.92 17.56
CA ASP A 470 -22.51 18.21 16.36
C ASP A 470 -22.09 18.94 15.07
N ILE A 471 -21.00 19.72 15.12
CA ILE A 471 -20.52 20.47 13.95
C ILE A 471 -19.82 19.50 12.98
N PRO A 472 -20.18 19.50 11.68
CA PRO A 472 -19.52 18.67 10.68
C PRO A 472 -18.18 19.26 10.23
N SER A 473 -17.25 18.40 9.80
CA SER A 473 -15.91 18.75 9.32
C SER A 473 -15.90 19.78 8.19
N ILE A 474 -16.94 19.79 7.35
CA ILE A 474 -17.12 20.72 6.22
C ILE A 474 -17.10 22.19 6.67
N LYS A 475 -17.51 22.50 7.90
CA LYS A 475 -17.43 23.86 8.43
C LYS A 475 -16.00 24.36 8.57
N LEU A 476 -15.06 23.48 8.91
CA LEU A 476 -13.65 23.85 8.93
C LEU A 476 -13.17 24.24 7.53
N PHE A 477 -13.58 23.47 6.50
CA PHE A 477 -13.31 23.75 5.09
C PHE A 477 -13.88 25.10 4.64
N GLU A 478 -15.15 25.36 4.92
CA GLU A 478 -15.82 26.62 4.56
C GLU A 478 -15.11 27.86 5.14
N HIS A 479 -14.64 27.80 6.38
CA HIS A 479 -13.88 28.89 6.97
C HIS A 479 -12.52 29.10 6.27
N ALA A 480 -11.80 28.02 5.94
CA ALA A 480 -10.55 28.17 5.21
C ALA A 480 -10.74 28.68 3.78
N ASP A 481 -11.83 28.30 3.11
CA ASP A 481 -12.21 28.82 1.79
C ASP A 481 -12.58 30.32 1.85
N SER A 482 -13.33 30.72 2.88
CA SER A 482 -13.60 32.14 3.19
C SER A 482 -12.30 32.94 3.37
N ALA A 483 -11.33 32.39 4.11
CA ALA A 483 -10.01 33.00 4.25
C ALA A 483 -9.26 33.06 2.90
N LEU A 484 -9.31 32.03 2.08
CA LEU A 484 -8.67 32.03 0.76
C LEU A 484 -9.25 33.14 -0.13
N TYR A 485 -10.56 33.33 -0.09
CA TYR A 485 -11.24 34.41 -0.79
C TYR A 485 -10.74 35.80 -0.34
N GLN A 486 -10.49 36.00 0.96
CA GLN A 486 -9.88 37.23 1.48
C GLN A 486 -8.46 37.43 0.93
N SER A 487 -7.63 36.39 0.91
CA SER A 487 -6.28 36.46 0.31
C SER A 487 -6.32 36.86 -1.16
N LYS A 488 -7.25 36.31 -1.93
CA LYS A 488 -7.44 36.68 -3.35
C LYS A 488 -7.90 38.13 -3.51
N LYS A 489 -8.76 38.64 -2.63
CA LYS A 489 -9.24 40.03 -2.65
C LYS A 489 -8.18 41.05 -2.24
N ASN A 490 -7.34 40.69 -1.29
CA ASN A 490 -6.33 41.59 -0.73
C ASN A 490 -5.03 41.65 -1.56
N GLY A 491 -5.06 41.22 -2.83
CA GLY A 491 -3.91 41.32 -3.73
C GLY A 491 -3.19 40.02 -4.08
N ARG A 492 -3.71 38.86 -3.64
CA ARG A 492 -3.11 37.52 -3.87
C ARG A 492 -1.72 37.36 -3.23
N ASN A 493 -1.00 36.27 -3.54
CA ASN A 493 0.32 35.94 -2.99
C ASN A 493 0.42 36.14 -1.46
N GLN A 494 -0.57 35.66 -0.72
CA GLN A 494 -0.62 35.85 0.74
C GLN A 494 -1.48 34.80 1.43
N THR A 495 -1.37 34.79 2.75
CA THR A 495 -2.14 33.91 3.65
C THR A 495 -3.12 34.75 4.47
N SER A 496 -4.38 34.31 4.54
CA SER A 496 -5.38 34.83 5.47
C SER A 496 -5.86 33.72 6.41
N VAL A 497 -6.40 34.12 7.57
CA VAL A 497 -6.82 33.19 8.63
C VAL A 497 -8.28 33.46 8.98
N ASP A 498 -9.09 32.40 9.03
CA ASP A 498 -10.45 32.42 9.56
C ASP A 498 -10.65 31.13 10.37
N ASN A 499 -10.63 31.21 11.69
CA ASN A 499 -10.70 30.04 12.57
C ASN A 499 -12.16 29.70 12.90
N LEU A 500 -12.54 28.43 12.74
CA LEU A 500 -13.84 27.95 13.21
C LEU A 500 -13.88 28.07 14.75
N PRO A 501 -14.83 28.84 15.31
CA PRO A 501 -14.86 29.16 16.74
C PRO A 501 -14.86 27.91 17.61
N THR A 502 -14.00 27.84 18.62
CA THR A 502 -14.06 26.80 19.66
C THR A 502 -14.94 27.27 20.82
N PRO A 503 -15.63 26.37 21.53
CA PRO A 503 -16.46 26.75 22.67
C PRO A 503 -15.54 27.30 23.75
N ILE A 504 -15.92 28.45 24.31
CA ILE A 504 -15.24 29.03 25.47
C ILE A 504 -15.49 28.08 26.63
N ILE A 505 -14.48 27.28 26.99
CA ILE A 505 -14.48 26.60 28.29
C ILE A 505 -14.26 27.70 29.31
N HIS A 506 -15.34 28.18 29.94
CA HIS A 506 -15.21 28.94 31.17
C HIS A 506 -14.42 28.07 32.15
N ALA A 507 -13.16 28.45 32.40
CA ALA A 507 -12.41 27.92 33.52
C ALA A 507 -13.27 28.17 34.76
N ARG A 508 -13.86 27.11 35.32
CA ARG A 508 -14.44 27.17 36.67
C ARG A 508 -13.30 27.62 37.56
N SER A 509 -13.39 28.86 38.03
CA SER A 509 -12.60 29.36 39.15
C SER A 509 -12.71 28.31 40.26
N ALA A 510 -11.59 27.69 40.60
CA ALA A 510 -11.47 26.98 41.86
C ALA A 510 -11.60 28.02 42.97
N ALA A 511 -12.83 28.16 43.48
CA ALA A 511 -13.16 28.89 44.69
C ALA A 511 -14.00 27.95 45.56
N MET A 512 -13.32 27.07 46.28
CA MET A 512 -13.47 26.79 47.72
C MET A 512 -12.46 25.74 48.14
#